data_AF-A0A4R6C2Y2-F1
#
_entry.id   AF-A0A4R6C2Y2-F1
#
_cell.length_a   1.000
_cell.length_b   1.000
_cell.length_c   1.000
_cell.angle_alpha   90.00
_cell.angle_beta   90.00
_cell.angle_gamma   90.00
#
_symmetry.space_group_name_H-M   'P 1'
#
loop_
_entity.id
_entity.type
_entity.pdbx_description
1 polymer ?
#
loop_
_entity_poly.entity_id
_entity_poly.type
_entity_poly.pdbx_seq_one_letter_code
_entity_poly.pdbx_strand_id
1 'polypeptide(L)'
;MSKENHLKSLMEKKSGSVKAFAEEINLPYTTVRSILERGIMNAKVENVIKICKGLNIKTEDVLNIDNSSAEDFHDNQTVEVIAAHIDDDATEEEIEEILAYIEMRKSLRKNRK
;
A
#
# COMPACT_ATOMS: atom_id res chain seq x y z
N MET A 1 -12.35 -7.74 -3.17
CA MET A 1 -11.67 -7.47 -4.46
C MET A 1 -10.52 -8.47 -4.59
N SER A 2 -10.18 -8.97 -5.79
CA SER A 2 -8.98 -9.81 -5.91
C SER A 2 -7.70 -8.95 -5.93
N LYS A 3 -6.57 -9.55 -5.56
CA LYS A 3 -5.24 -8.91 -5.53
C LYS A 3 -4.90 -8.17 -6.82
N GLU A 4 -5.28 -8.77 -7.94
CA GLU A 4 -5.00 -8.27 -9.29
C GLU A 4 -5.78 -6.99 -9.59
N ASN A 5 -7.02 -6.85 -9.09
CA ASN A 5 -7.77 -5.61 -9.24
C ASN A 5 -7.17 -4.47 -8.40
N HIS A 6 -6.63 -4.78 -7.23
CA HIS A 6 -5.92 -3.80 -6.42
C HIS A 6 -4.61 -3.36 -7.10
N LEU A 7 -3.81 -4.31 -7.58
CA LEU A 7 -2.59 -4.02 -8.35
C LEU A 7 -2.90 -3.18 -9.59
N LYS A 8 -3.94 -3.53 -10.34
CA LYS A 8 -4.40 -2.74 -11.49
C LYS A 8 -4.71 -1.29 -11.10
N SER A 9 -5.42 -1.09 -9.99
CA SER A 9 -5.75 0.25 -9.48
C SER A 9 -4.49 1.04 -9.08
N LEU A 10 -3.50 0.38 -8.47
CA LEU A 10 -2.22 1.02 -8.12
C LEU A 10 -1.43 1.41 -9.38
N MET A 11 -1.40 0.55 -10.40
CA MET A 11 -0.76 0.84 -11.68
C MET A 11 -1.40 2.05 -12.37
N GLU A 12 -2.74 2.12 -12.38
CA GLU A 12 -3.48 3.24 -12.96
C GLU A 12 -3.27 4.54 -12.17
N LYS A 13 -3.24 4.47 -10.83
CA LYS A 13 -2.93 5.64 -9.99
C LYS A 13 -1.51 6.16 -10.21
N LYS A 14 -0.53 5.27 -10.39
CA LYS A 14 0.87 5.65 -10.55
C LYS A 14 1.17 6.23 -11.94
N SER A 15 0.75 5.54 -13.00
CA SER A 15 1.19 5.83 -14.37
C SER A 15 0.03 6.23 -15.31
N GLY A 16 -1.18 6.43 -14.77
CA GLY A 16 -2.39 6.80 -15.52
C GLY A 16 -3.07 5.63 -16.25
N SER A 17 -2.32 4.58 -16.61
CA SER A 17 -2.87 3.35 -17.17
C SER A 17 -1.96 2.16 -16.94
N VAL A 18 -2.50 0.94 -17.00
CA VAL A 18 -1.72 -0.31 -16.95
C VAL A 18 -0.69 -0.39 -18.09
N LYS A 19 -1.02 0.16 -19.26
CA LYS A 19 -0.11 0.18 -20.41
C LYS A 19 1.10 1.07 -20.14
N ALA A 20 0.87 2.29 -19.67
CA ALA A 20 1.94 3.22 -19.32
C ALA A 20 2.83 2.67 -18.19
N PHE A 21 2.22 2.03 -17.18
CA PHE A 21 2.98 1.35 -16.12
C PHE A 21 3.88 0.23 -16.67
N ALA A 22 3.37 -0.58 -17.60
CA ALA A 22 4.15 -1.65 -18.21
C ALA A 22 5.38 -1.11 -18.96
N GLU A 23 5.21 -0.01 -19.70
CA GLU A 23 6.30 0.69 -20.38
C GLU A 23 7.33 1.24 -19.38
N GLU A 24 6.88 1.85 -18.27
CA GLU A 24 7.73 2.37 -17.20
C GLU A 24 8.64 1.29 -16.58
N ILE A 25 8.10 0.09 -16.34
CA ILE A 25 8.87 -1.03 -15.76
C ILE A 25 9.60 -1.88 -16.81
N ASN A 26 9.61 -1.45 -18.07
CA ASN A 26 10.20 -2.17 -19.21
C ASN A 26 9.65 -3.60 -19.37
N LEU A 27 8.33 -3.78 -19.22
CA LEU A 27 7.62 -5.02 -19.54
C LEU A 27 6.62 -4.81 -20.69
N PRO A 28 6.44 -5.79 -21.58
CA PRO A 28 5.36 -5.72 -22.56
C PRO A 28 3.99 -5.63 -21.87
N TYR A 29 3.12 -4.74 -22.36
CA TYR A 29 1.76 -4.62 -21.85
C TYR A 29 1.00 -5.96 -21.80
N THR A 30 1.18 -6.80 -22.83
CA THR A 30 0.58 -8.14 -22.89
C THR A 30 1.06 -9.07 -21.78
N THR A 31 2.32 -8.91 -21.34
CA THR A 31 2.86 -9.65 -20.19
C THR A 31 2.18 -9.20 -18.90
N VAL A 32 2.12 -7.89 -18.63
CA VAL A 32 1.45 -7.36 -17.43
C VAL A 32 -0.03 -7.74 -17.42
N ARG A 33 -0.72 -7.60 -18.55
CA ARG A 33 -2.13 -7.99 -18.71
C ARG A 33 -2.33 -9.49 -18.42
N SER A 34 -1.52 -10.37 -18.98
CA SER A 34 -1.61 -11.82 -18.76
C SER A 34 -1.34 -12.20 -17.31
N ILE A 35 -0.45 -11.48 -16.62
CA ILE A 35 -0.16 -11.67 -15.20
C ILE A 35 -1.38 -11.29 -14.35
N LEU A 36 -2.04 -10.17 -14.66
CA LEU A 36 -3.27 -9.75 -13.97
C LEU A 36 -4.45 -10.70 -14.24
N GLU A 37 -4.50 -11.37 -15.40
CA GLU A 37 -5.56 -12.34 -15.72
C GLU A 37 -5.37 -13.70 -15.06
N ARG A 38 -4.13 -14.20 -15.02
CA ARG A 38 -3.80 -15.53 -14.46
C ARG A 38 -3.46 -15.49 -12.98
N GLY A 39 -3.29 -14.31 -12.41
CA GLY A 39 -2.87 -14.10 -11.02
C GLY A 39 -1.37 -13.86 -10.90
N ILE A 40 -1.01 -12.89 -10.05
CA ILE A 40 0.39 -12.42 -9.93
C ILE A 40 1.33 -13.51 -9.40
N MET A 41 0.84 -14.40 -8.54
CA MET A 41 1.62 -15.51 -7.97
C MET A 41 1.94 -16.62 -8.99
N ASN A 42 1.25 -16.63 -10.13
CA ASN A 42 1.49 -17.59 -11.22
C ASN A 42 2.49 -17.04 -12.27
N ALA A 43 3.05 -15.85 -12.04
CA ALA A 43 4.02 -15.23 -12.92
C ALA A 43 5.45 -15.68 -12.59
N LYS A 44 6.38 -15.46 -13.52
CA LYS A 44 7.81 -15.60 -13.25
C LYS A 44 8.21 -14.62 -12.14
N VAL A 45 8.97 -15.10 -11.15
CA VAL A 45 9.44 -14.31 -10.00
C VAL A 45 10.10 -12.99 -10.45
N GLU A 46 10.89 -13.02 -11.52
CA GLU A 46 11.50 -11.82 -12.10
C GLU A 46 10.47 -10.73 -12.46
N ASN A 47 9.34 -11.12 -13.06
CA ASN A 47 8.28 -10.19 -13.43
C ASN A 47 7.52 -9.69 -12.19
N VAL A 48 7.31 -10.55 -11.20
CA VAL A 48 6.71 -10.16 -9.92
C VAL A 48 7.56 -9.10 -9.23
N ILE A 49 8.88 -9.31 -9.15
CA ILE A 49 9.83 -8.35 -8.58
C ILE A 49 9.80 -7.03 -9.34
N LYS A 50 9.83 -7.06 -10.68
CA LYS A 50 9.76 -5.84 -11.51
C LYS A 50 8.48 -5.04 -11.25
N ILE A 51 7.33 -5.72 -11.17
CA ILE A 51 6.04 -5.08 -10.89
C ILE A 51 6.04 -4.49 -9.47
N CYS A 52 6.48 -5.24 -8.46
CA CYS A 52 6.49 -4.77 -7.07
C CYS A 52 7.44 -3.57 -6.88
N LYS A 53 8.65 -3.63 -7.46
CA LYS A 53 9.59 -2.50 -7.49
C LYS A 53 8.99 -1.30 -8.23
N GLY A 54 8.33 -1.54 -9.35
CA GLY A 54 7.62 -0.51 -10.10
C GLY A 54 6.51 0.14 -9.28
N LEU A 55 5.83 -0.59 -8.42
CA LEU A 55 4.79 -0.04 -7.54
C LEU A 55 5.32 0.49 -6.20
N ASN A 56 6.61 0.34 -5.93
CA ASN A 56 7.25 0.64 -4.65
C ASN A 56 6.57 -0.06 -3.45
N ILE A 57 6.19 -1.33 -3.64
CA ILE A 57 5.59 -2.19 -2.60
C ILE A 57 6.44 -3.44 -2.39
N LYS A 58 6.33 -4.07 -1.22
CA LYS A 58 6.98 -5.36 -0.97
C LYS A 58 6.12 -6.48 -1.55
N THR A 59 6.77 -7.57 -1.94
CA THR A 59 6.09 -8.80 -2.36
C THR A 59 5.21 -9.38 -1.25
N GLU A 60 5.60 -9.19 0.00
CA GLU A 60 4.85 -9.57 1.20
C GLU A 60 3.50 -8.85 1.28
N ASP A 61 3.47 -7.55 0.97
CA ASP A 61 2.25 -6.74 0.97
C ASP A 61 1.24 -7.28 -0.03
N VAL A 62 1.72 -7.71 -1.21
CA VAL A 62 0.87 -8.32 -2.25
C VAL A 62 0.24 -9.63 -1.78
N LEU A 63 0.96 -10.45 -1.02
CA LEU A 63 0.45 -11.70 -0.47
C LEU A 63 -0.67 -11.45 0.55
N ASN A 64 -0.56 -10.37 1.31
CA ASN A 64 -1.48 -10.00 2.38
C ASN A 64 -2.72 -9.22 1.91
N ILE A 65 -2.85 -8.91 0.61
CA ILE A 65 -4.05 -8.25 0.06
C ILE A 65 -5.34 -9.07 0.34
N ASP A 66 -5.24 -10.40 0.50
CA ASP A 66 -6.38 -11.24 0.85
C ASP A 66 -6.67 -11.26 2.37
N ASN A 67 -5.66 -10.99 3.21
CA ASN A 67 -5.74 -10.99 4.68
C ASN A 67 -6.09 -9.63 5.27
N SER A 68 -6.38 -8.64 4.42
CA SER A 68 -6.66 -7.28 4.84
C SER A 68 -8.10 -7.16 5.34
N SER A 69 -8.29 -7.52 6.61
CA SER A 69 -9.16 -6.75 7.51
C SER A 69 -8.66 -5.31 7.46
N ALA A 70 -9.22 -4.50 6.56
CA ALA A 70 -9.32 -3.03 6.48
C ALA A 70 -8.39 -2.05 7.27
N GLU A 71 -7.21 -2.43 7.76
CA GLU A 71 -6.48 -1.60 8.76
C GLU A 71 -5.13 -1.01 8.30
N ASP A 72 -4.48 -1.52 7.24
CA ASP A 72 -3.06 -1.14 6.97
C ASP A 72 -2.78 -0.33 5.70
N PHE A 73 -3.76 0.37 5.12
CA PHE A 73 -3.45 1.47 4.19
C PHE A 73 -3.56 2.81 4.94
N HIS A 74 -2.56 3.15 5.75
CA HIS A 74 -2.37 4.52 6.20
C HIS A 74 -1.72 5.32 5.06
N ASP A 75 -2.45 6.33 4.61
CA ASP A 75 -1.97 7.37 3.71
C ASP A 75 -0.70 8.02 4.28
N ASN A 76 0.45 7.79 3.63
CA ASN A 76 1.78 8.25 4.07
C ASN A 76 1.81 9.78 4.28
N GLN A 77 0.92 10.51 3.60
CA GLN A 77 0.78 11.96 3.73
C GLN A 77 0.27 12.40 5.11
N THR A 78 -0.51 11.59 5.81
CA THR A 78 -1.01 11.94 7.15
C THR A 78 0.06 11.72 8.22
N VAL A 79 0.91 10.70 8.04
CA VAL A 79 2.00 10.36 8.98
C VAL A 79 3.10 11.42 8.94
N GLU A 80 3.49 11.90 7.74
CA GLU A 80 4.48 12.97 7.58
C GLU A 80 4.05 14.30 8.19
N VAL A 81 2.77 14.69 8.07
CA VAL A 81 2.26 15.96 8.62
C VAL A 81 2.28 15.97 10.16
N ILE A 82 2.03 14.82 10.78
CA ILE A 82 2.10 14.67 12.24
C ILE A 82 3.56 14.73 12.69
N ALA A 83 4.48 14.04 12.01
CA ALA A 83 5.91 14.05 12.33
C ALA A 83 6.54 15.45 12.21
N ALA A 84 6.03 16.30 11.31
CA ALA A 84 6.51 17.68 11.15
C ALA A 84 6.05 18.65 12.26
N HIS A 85 5.12 18.25 13.14
CA HIS A 85 4.60 19.07 14.26
C HIS A 85 4.95 18.52 15.64
N ILE A 86 5.60 17.36 15.71
CA ILE A 86 6.25 16.89 16.94
C ILE A 86 7.63 17.53 16.87
N ASP A 87 7.83 18.61 17.62
CA ASP A 87 9.16 19.20 17.77
C ASP A 87 10.13 18.13 18.32
N ASP A 88 11.40 18.19 17.93
CA ASP A 88 12.44 17.20 18.28
C ASP A 88 12.68 17.07 19.81
N ASP A 89 12.03 17.90 20.63
CA ASP A 89 12.13 17.96 22.09
C ASP A 89 10.99 17.26 22.84
N ALA A 90 10.03 16.64 22.13
CA ALA A 90 8.96 15.88 22.77
C ALA A 90 9.52 14.77 23.68
N THR A 91 9.09 14.79 24.94
CA THR A 91 9.49 13.81 25.94
C THR A 91 8.80 12.47 25.73
N GLU A 92 9.37 11.40 26.28
CA GLU A 92 8.77 10.06 26.22
C GLU A 92 7.34 10.05 26.80
N GLU A 93 7.08 10.81 27.87
CA GLU A 93 5.76 10.92 28.50
C GLU A 93 4.74 11.60 27.57
N GLU A 94 5.12 12.69 26.90
CA GLU A 94 4.26 13.38 25.93
C GLU A 94 3.93 12.49 24.73
N ILE A 95 4.90 11.69 24.27
CA ILE A 95 4.69 10.71 23.20
C ILE A 95 3.70 9.62 23.65
N GLU A 96 3.83 9.11 24.87
CA GLU A 96 2.90 8.13 25.45
C GLU A 96 1.47 8.68 25.54
N GLU A 97 1.30 9.94 25.97
CA GLU A 97 -0.02 10.59 26.03
C GLU A 97 -0.67 10.71 24.65
N ILE A 98 0.11 11.10 23.63
CA ILE A 98 -0.36 11.20 22.25
C ILE A 98 -0.82 9.83 21.75
N LEU A 99 -0.03 8.78 21.97
CA LEU A 99 -0.37 7.41 21.57
C LEU A 99 -1.66 6.94 22.26
N ALA A 100 -1.77 7.16 23.57
CA ALA A 100 -2.96 6.83 24.35
C ALA A 100 -4.22 7.55 23.82
N TYR A 101 -4.09 8.83 23.46
CA TYR A 101 -5.20 9.59 22.90
C TYR A 101 -5.66 9.05 21.53
N ILE A 102 -4.72 8.69 20.65
CA ILE A 102 -5.02 8.08 19.36
C ILE A 102 -5.78 6.76 19.54
N GLU A 103 -5.33 5.92 20.47
CA GLU A 103 -5.94 4.63 20.75
C GLU A 103 -7.36 4.77 21.31
N MET A 104 -7.57 5.70 22.25
CA MET A 104 -8.89 6.03 22.77
C MET A 104 -9.85 6.49 21.66
N ARG A 105 -9.39 7.37 20.76
CA ARG A 105 -10.19 7.85 19.63
C ARG A 105 -10.53 6.73 18.64
N LYS A 106 -9.63 5.78 18.41
CA LYS A 106 -9.89 4.58 17.59
C LYS A 106 -10.98 3.71 18.23
N SER A 107 -10.88 3.45 19.54
CA SER A 107 -11.88 2.69 20.30
C SER A 107 -13.28 3.31 20.22
N LEU A 108 -13.38 4.64 20.39
CA LEU A 108 -14.65 5.37 20.26
C LEU A 108 -15.29 5.28 18.87
N ARG A 109 -14.49 5.15 17.80
CA ARG A 109 -15.02 4.97 16.43
C ARG A 109 -15.53 3.55 16.22
N LYS A 110 -14.87 2.56 16.80
CA LYS A 110 -15.23 1.14 16.70
C LYS A 110 -16.55 0.85 17.41
N ASN A 111 -16.79 1.47 18.56
CA ASN A 111 -18.02 1.29 19.34
C ASN A 111 -19.24 2.07 18.80
N ARG A 112 -19.08 2.86 17.73
CA ARG A 112 -20.16 3.63 17.09
C ARG A 112 -20.70 2.97 15.82
N LYS A 113 -20.14 1.83 15.40
CA LYS A 113 -20.63 0.99 14.30
C LYS A 113 -21.28 -0.25 14.87
#